data_AF-A0A7S3MGF9-F1
#
_entry.id   AF-A0A7S3MGF9-F1
#
_cell.length_a   1.000
_cell.length_b   1.000
_cell.length_c   1.000
_cell.angle_alpha   90.00
_cell.angle_beta   90.00
_cell.angle_gamma   90.00
#
_symmetry.space_group_name_H-M   'P 1'
#
loop_
_entity.id
_entity.type
_entity.pdbx_description
1 polymer ?
#
loop_
_entity_poly.entity_id
_entity_poly.type
_entity_poly.pdbx_seq_one_letter_code
_entity_poly.pdbx_strand_id
1 'polypeptide(L)'
;VACKKRTALQCVKLLHNQGQPLTDSFLCEVAVCRDDLAMLQYSHENGSPWTVQCFILAVINHNIEIVQYLHTQGCVWNISVCEQAVSAKDVEIVKYLIRNG
;
A
#
# COMPACT_ATOMS: atom_id res chain seq x y z
N VAL A 1 -1.49 -0.20 -20.50
CA VAL A 1 -0.99 -0.11 -19.10
C VAL A 1 -1.33 -1.34 -18.26
N ALA A 2 -2.54 -1.94 -18.37
CA ALA A 2 -2.95 -3.14 -17.61
C ALA A 2 -2.06 -4.40 -17.78
N CYS A 3 -1.36 -4.55 -18.91
CA CYS A 3 -0.52 -5.73 -19.18
C CYS A 3 0.68 -5.84 -18.22
N LYS A 4 1.27 -4.70 -17.78
CA LYS A 4 2.42 -4.70 -16.84
C LYS A 4 2.03 -5.03 -15.39
N LYS A 5 0.81 -4.69 -14.95
CA LYS A 5 0.29 -5.00 -13.61
C LYS A 5 0.01 -6.52 -13.50
N ARG A 6 -0.60 -7.09 -14.54
CA ARG A 6 -1.00 -8.52 -14.61
C ARG A 6 0.20 -9.49 -14.56
N THR A 7 1.33 -9.14 -15.20
CA THR A 7 2.53 -10.00 -15.19
C THR A 7 3.24 -10.03 -13.85
N ALA A 8 3.32 -8.89 -13.14
CA ALA A 8 4.00 -8.85 -11.85
C ALA A 8 3.27 -9.68 -10.78
N LEU A 9 1.94 -9.60 -10.71
CA LEU A 9 1.14 -10.42 -9.80
C LEU A 9 1.27 -11.92 -10.12
N GLN A 10 1.32 -12.29 -11.41
CA GLN A 10 1.53 -13.68 -11.82
C GLN A 10 2.91 -14.21 -11.40
N CYS A 11 3.97 -13.43 -11.56
CA CYS A 11 5.31 -13.81 -11.12
C CYS A 11 5.37 -14.02 -9.60
N VAL A 12 4.75 -13.13 -8.83
CA VAL A 12 4.68 -13.24 -7.36
C VAL A 12 3.91 -14.49 -6.93
N LYS A 13 2.78 -14.79 -7.57
CA LYS A 13 2.01 -16.03 -7.35
C LYS A 13 2.84 -17.28 -7.64
N LEU A 14 3.60 -17.28 -8.72
CA LEU A 14 4.46 -18.41 -9.08
C LEU A 14 5.58 -18.63 -8.05
N LEU A 15 6.25 -17.56 -7.61
CA LEU A 15 7.30 -17.64 -6.60
C LEU A 15 6.76 -18.10 -5.24
N HIS A 16 5.58 -17.62 -4.86
CA HIS A 16 4.91 -18.08 -3.63
C HIS A 16 4.57 -19.57 -3.68
N ASN A 17 4.01 -20.04 -4.79
CA ASN A 17 3.68 -21.47 -4.98
C ASN A 17 4.92 -22.38 -4.97
N GLN A 18 6.12 -21.83 -5.22
CA GLN A 18 7.40 -22.53 -5.09
C GLN A 18 7.92 -22.59 -3.63
N GLY A 19 7.12 -22.13 -2.66
CA GLY A 19 7.43 -22.17 -1.23
C GLY A 19 8.17 -20.95 -0.71
N GLN A 20 8.28 -19.86 -1.48
CA GLN A 20 8.86 -18.62 -0.99
C GLN A 20 7.84 -17.88 -0.09
N PRO A 21 8.19 -17.56 1.17
CA PRO A 21 7.29 -16.83 2.05
C PRO A 21 7.11 -15.38 1.58
N LEU A 22 5.86 -14.91 1.57
CA LEU A 22 5.50 -13.52 1.25
C LEU A 22 5.43 -12.63 2.51
N THR A 23 6.09 -13.06 3.58
CA THR A 23 6.05 -12.42 4.90
C THR A 23 6.82 -11.10 4.97
N ASP A 24 7.60 -10.78 3.94
CA ASP A 24 8.35 -9.53 3.87
C ASP A 24 7.41 -8.36 3.53
N SER A 25 7.56 -7.23 4.21
CA SER A 25 6.78 -6.01 3.96
C SER A 25 7.07 -5.41 2.58
N PHE A 26 8.18 -5.80 1.95
CA PHE A 26 8.61 -5.33 0.64
C PHE A 26 7.53 -5.48 -0.44
N LEU A 27 6.74 -6.56 -0.43
CA LEU A 27 5.74 -6.78 -1.47
C LEU A 27 4.58 -5.78 -1.39
N CYS A 28 4.11 -5.44 -0.18
CA CYS A 28 3.10 -4.41 0.02
C CYS A 28 3.61 -3.04 -0.46
N GLU A 29 4.84 -2.68 -0.13
CA GLU A 29 5.45 -1.41 -0.55
C GLU A 29 5.58 -1.32 -2.08
N VAL A 30 6.02 -2.40 -2.73
CA VAL A 30 6.07 -2.48 -4.20
C VAL A 30 4.68 -2.36 -4.81
N ALA A 31 3.66 -2.99 -4.21
CA ALA A 31 2.29 -2.89 -4.69
C ALA A 31 1.77 -1.44 -4.62
N VAL A 32 2.03 -0.73 -3.51
CA VAL A 32 1.68 0.69 -3.37
C VAL A 32 2.42 1.55 -4.38
N CYS A 33 3.73 1.36 -4.55
CA CYS A 33 4.54 2.07 -5.56
C CYS A 33 4.05 1.85 -6.99
N ARG A 34 3.45 0.70 -7.28
CA ARG A 34 2.90 0.35 -8.61
C ARG A 34 1.44 0.75 -8.77
N ASP A 35 0.84 1.35 -7.74
CA ASP A 35 -0.59 1.66 -7.72
C ASP A 35 -1.43 0.40 -8.03
N ASP A 36 -1.03 -0.74 -7.46
CA ASP A 36 -1.59 -2.06 -7.77
C ASP A 36 -2.34 -2.62 -6.57
N LEU A 37 -3.58 -2.17 -6.40
CA LEU A 37 -4.45 -2.59 -5.29
C LEU A 37 -4.66 -4.12 -5.26
N ALA A 38 -4.70 -4.78 -6.42
CA ALA A 38 -4.85 -6.23 -6.51
C ALA A 38 -3.61 -6.97 -5.97
N MET A 39 -2.41 -6.43 -6.24
CA MET A 39 -1.17 -6.95 -5.65
C MET A 39 -1.11 -6.68 -4.15
N LEU A 40 -1.60 -5.52 -3.70
CA LEU A 40 -1.64 -5.12 -2.28
C LEU A 40 -2.60 -6.01 -1.46
N GLN A 41 -3.76 -6.34 -2.02
CA GLN A 41 -4.71 -7.30 -1.45
C GLN A 41 -4.07 -8.68 -1.34
N TYR A 42 -3.50 -9.17 -2.44
CA TYR A 42 -2.86 -10.48 -2.49
C TYR A 42 -1.70 -10.60 -1.50
N SER A 43 -0.84 -9.58 -1.38
CA SER A 43 0.28 -9.61 -0.44
C SER A 43 -0.20 -9.74 1.00
N HIS A 44 -1.25 -9.02 1.37
CA HIS A 44 -1.82 -9.09 2.72
C HIS A 44 -2.49 -10.43 3.03
N GLU A 45 -3.32 -10.94 2.10
CA GLU A 45 -3.96 -12.26 2.24
C GLU A 45 -2.94 -13.39 2.43
N ASN A 46 -1.71 -13.22 1.93
CA ASN A 46 -0.62 -14.18 2.04
C ASN A 46 0.37 -13.85 3.17
N GLY A 47 -0.04 -13.03 4.13
CA GLY A 47 0.69 -12.81 5.39
C GLY A 47 1.71 -11.68 5.37
N SER A 48 1.73 -10.82 4.34
CA SER A 48 2.55 -9.61 4.36
C SER A 48 1.92 -8.59 5.33
N PRO A 49 2.68 -8.08 6.31
CA PRO A 49 2.16 -7.12 7.28
C PRO A 49 1.96 -5.76 6.62
N TRP A 50 0.96 -5.02 7.09
CA TRP A 50 0.87 -3.61 6.81
C TRP A 50 1.94 -2.83 7.56
N THR A 51 2.62 -1.92 6.88
CA THR A 51 3.62 -1.05 7.50
C THR A 51 3.23 0.42 7.35
N VAL A 52 3.67 1.26 8.30
CA VAL A 52 3.58 2.73 8.17
C VAL A 52 4.19 3.21 6.84
N GLN A 53 5.22 2.51 6.35
CA GLN A 53 5.84 2.81 5.07
C GLN A 53 4.85 2.69 3.89
N CYS A 54 3.93 1.72 3.92
CA CYS A 54 2.87 1.61 2.92
C CYS A 54 1.98 2.86 2.89
N PHE A 55 1.64 3.41 4.06
CA PHE A 55 0.89 4.67 4.14
C PHE A 55 1.68 5.84 3.58
N ILE A 56 2.94 6.00 3.99
CA ILE A 56 3.81 7.08 3.49
C ILE A 56 3.89 7.03 1.96
N LEU A 57 4.11 5.84 1.40
CA LEU A 57 4.17 5.65 -0.06
C LEU A 57 2.82 5.97 -0.74
N ALA A 58 1.70 5.59 -0.14
CA ALA A 58 0.37 5.91 -0.69
C ALA A 58 0.11 7.42 -0.71
N VAL A 59 0.56 8.12 0.33
CA VAL A 59 0.50 9.59 0.42
C VAL A 59 1.41 10.25 -0.61
N ILE A 60 2.66 9.79 -0.75
CA ILE A 60 3.60 10.30 -1.76
C ILE A 60 3.05 10.10 -3.18
N ASN A 61 2.36 8.98 -3.41
CA ASN A 61 1.73 8.68 -4.69
C ASN A 61 0.41 9.43 -4.93
N HIS A 62 -0.04 10.26 -3.99
CA HIS A 62 -1.33 10.96 -4.06
C HIS A 62 -2.53 10.02 -4.27
N ASN A 63 -2.43 8.78 -3.77
CA ASN A 63 -3.48 7.78 -3.97
C ASN A 63 -4.35 7.64 -2.71
N ILE A 64 -5.45 8.41 -2.69
CA ILE A 64 -6.45 8.35 -1.63
C ILE A 64 -7.14 6.99 -1.50
N GLU A 65 -7.32 6.24 -2.59
CA GLU A 65 -7.96 4.91 -2.57
C GLU A 65 -7.11 3.92 -1.77
N ILE A 66 -5.79 3.91 -1.99
CA ILE A 66 -4.87 3.06 -1.22
C ILE A 66 -4.77 3.54 0.24
N VAL A 67 -4.76 4.84 0.50
CA VAL A 67 -4.77 5.40 1.87
C VAL A 67 -6.02 4.92 2.64
N GLN A 68 -7.19 5.00 2.00
CA GLN A 68 -8.44 4.52 2.58
C GLN A 68 -8.42 3.01 2.81
N TYR A 69 -7.94 2.26 1.82
CA TYR A 69 -7.83 0.81 1.92
C TYR A 69 -6.94 0.41 3.11
N LEU A 70 -5.71 0.93 3.19
CA LEU A 70 -4.80 0.65 4.30
C LEU A 70 -5.44 0.96 5.67
N HIS A 71 -6.16 2.09 5.78
CA HIS A 71 -6.89 2.42 7.01
C HIS A 71 -7.94 1.36 7.36
N THR A 72 -8.80 1.01 6.41
CA THR A 72 -9.89 0.04 6.64
C THR A 72 -9.38 -1.36 6.98
N GLN A 73 -8.17 -1.72 6.54
CA GLN A 73 -7.51 -2.98 6.87
C GLN A 73 -6.77 -2.94 8.21
N GLY A 74 -6.92 -1.86 9.00
CA GLY A 74 -6.34 -1.74 10.33
C GLY A 74 -4.84 -1.40 10.32
N CYS A 75 -4.30 -0.93 9.19
CA CYS A 75 -2.94 -0.39 9.19
C CYS A 75 -2.93 0.90 10.01
N VAL A 76 -2.05 0.95 11.01
CA VAL A 76 -1.88 2.12 11.88
C VAL A 76 -0.97 3.12 11.17
N TRP A 77 -1.39 4.37 11.06
CA TRP A 77 -0.49 5.48 10.72
C TRP A 77 -0.02 6.23 11.96
N ASN A 78 1.07 6.97 11.81
CA ASN A 78 1.61 7.85 12.84
C ASN A 78 1.74 9.29 12.30
N ILE A 79 2.27 10.19 13.14
CA ILE A 79 2.40 11.61 12.80
C ILE A 79 3.21 11.87 11.53
N SER A 80 4.17 10.99 11.18
CA SER A 80 4.96 11.15 9.95
C SER A 80 4.09 11.05 8.69
N VAL A 81 3.02 10.26 8.70
CA VAL A 81 2.07 10.19 7.57
C VAL A 81 1.33 11.51 7.41
N CYS A 82 0.93 12.14 8.52
CA CYS A 82 0.29 13.46 8.50
C CYS A 82 1.25 14.55 8.00
N GLU A 83 2.49 14.56 8.48
CA GLU A 83 3.54 15.49 8.02
C GLU A 83 3.79 15.36 6.51
N GLN A 84 3.85 14.13 6.00
CA GLN A 84 4.02 13.89 4.56
C GLN A 84 2.83 14.35 3.75
N ALA A 85 1.59 14.13 4.21
CA ALA A 85 0.39 14.58 3.50
C ALA A 85 0.34 16.11 3.39
N VAL A 86 0.72 16.82 4.45
CA VAL A 86 0.82 18.28 4.46
C VAL A 86 1.95 18.76 3.54
N SER A 87 3.13 18.13 3.59
CA SER A 87 4.27 18.45 2.74
C SER A 87 3.97 18.25 1.25
N ALA A 88 3.27 17.16 0.92
CA ALA A 88 2.81 16.83 -0.42
C ALA A 88 1.70 17.78 -0.92
N LYS A 89 1.13 18.62 -0.04
CA LYS A 89 0.01 19.53 -0.32
C LYS A 89 -1.23 18.81 -0.85
N ASP A 90 -1.40 17.54 -0.45
CA ASP A 90 -2.55 16.74 -0.84
C ASP A 90 -3.73 17.02 0.10
N VAL A 91 -4.55 18.00 -0.29
CA VAL A 91 -5.67 18.47 0.54
C VAL A 91 -6.69 17.37 0.79
N GLU A 92 -6.86 16.43 -0.13
CA GLU A 92 -7.84 15.35 0.00
C GLU A 92 -7.38 14.34 1.05
N ILE A 93 -6.12 13.90 0.97
CA ILE A 93 -5.51 13.02 1.96
C ILE A 93 -5.43 13.70 3.33
N VAL A 94 -5.02 14.97 3.40
CA VAL A 94 -4.99 15.73 4.68
C VAL A 94 -6.37 15.77 5.33
N LYS A 95 -7.43 16.08 4.57
CA LYS A 95 -8.81 16.07 5.09
C LYS A 95 -9.21 14.68 5.57
N TYR A 96 -8.82 13.63 4.86
CA TYR A 96 -9.11 12.26 5.26
C TYR A 96 -8.43 11.90 6.57
N LEU A 97 -7.13 12.16 6.70
CA LEU A 97 -6.36 11.87 7.92
C LEU A 97 -6.91 12.63 9.13
N ILE A 98 -7.26 13.91 8.97
CA ILE A 98 -7.84 14.72 10.06
C ILE A 98 -9.21 14.19 10.51
N ARG A 99 -10.02 13.64 9.60
CA ARG A 99 -11.35 13.12 9.93
C ARG A 99 -11.32 11.76 10.62
N ASN A 100 -10.21 11.02 10.50
CA ASN A 100 -10.11 9.62 10.91
C ASN A 100 -9.00 9.36 11.94
N GLY A 101 -8.28 10.39 12.36
CA GLY A 101 -7.29 10.34 13.45
C GLY A 101 -7.86 10.93 14.75
#